data_AF-A0A0J9T4S7-F1
#
_entry.id   AF-A0A0J9T4S7-F1
#
_cell.length_a   1.000
_cell.length_b   1.000
_cell.length_c   1.000
_cell.angle_alpha   90.00
_cell.angle_beta   90.00
_cell.angle_gamma   90.00
#
_symmetry.space_group_name_H-M   'P 1'
#
loop_
_entity.id
_entity.type
_entity.pdbx_description
1 polymer ?
#
loop_
_entity_poly.entity_id
_entity_poly.type
_entity_poly.pdbx_seq_one_letter_code
_entity_poly.pdbx_strand_id
1 'polypeptide(L)'
;MNYIAPDANYCEGAQFKYNNGNQVVDICKDMVKLFNNAIFKNVIILNPLTENKVPEFINYWINSRLTQSGFNDNIKPEIFPKLNSITHHFDGRGLLKGKIYHIKEKEVDGMNILYELYKNIHEFEQKKTEHFKNFLENFMTNYNKGLIKCFYEGNVKFCHELNKYREFYEGNKKKELSEICDNKECPSLTELTLLASASKKEHLNIAEIGSKLIKGSDISSLNGLSFLETEDVY
;
A
#
# COMPACT_ATOMS: atom_id res chain seq x y z
N MET A 1 15.93 -7.44 -34.54
CA MET A 1 15.09 -8.60 -34.16
C MET A 1 14.07 -8.12 -33.13
N ASN A 2 12.80 -8.04 -33.53
CA ASN A 2 11.70 -7.69 -32.63
C ASN A 2 11.37 -8.92 -31.78
N TYR A 3 11.79 -8.94 -30.52
CA TYR A 3 11.42 -9.98 -29.58
C TYR A 3 10.01 -9.69 -29.07
N ILE A 4 9.03 -10.37 -29.67
CA ILE A 4 7.68 -10.48 -29.13
C ILE A 4 7.80 -11.36 -27.87
N ALA A 5 7.54 -10.81 -26.68
CA ALA A 5 7.51 -11.60 -25.44
C ALA A 5 6.46 -12.72 -25.57
N PRO A 6 6.82 -14.02 -25.55
CA PRO A 6 5.89 -15.13 -25.82
C PRO A 6 4.78 -15.39 -24.77
N ASP A 7 4.55 -14.52 -23.79
CA ASP A 7 4.39 -15.06 -22.43
C ASP A 7 2.99 -14.96 -21.77
N ALA A 8 1.94 -14.55 -22.49
CA ALA A 8 0.58 -14.50 -21.90
C ALA A 8 -0.26 -15.77 -22.19
N ASN A 9 0.22 -16.66 -23.07
CA ASN A 9 -0.54 -17.82 -23.54
C ASN A 9 -0.74 -18.89 -22.44
N TYR A 10 0.10 -18.90 -21.39
CA TYR A 10 -0.03 -19.82 -20.26
C TYR A 10 -1.34 -19.65 -19.47
N CYS A 11 -1.94 -18.47 -19.58
CA CYS A 11 -3.22 -18.14 -18.95
C CYS A 11 -4.42 -18.49 -19.83
N GLU A 12 -4.21 -18.77 -21.11
CA GLU A 12 -5.28 -19.11 -22.06
C GLU A 12 -5.70 -20.57 -21.88
N GLY A 13 -7.01 -20.82 -21.82
CA GLY A 13 -7.55 -22.16 -21.57
C GLY A 13 -7.38 -22.66 -20.14
N ALA A 14 -6.75 -21.88 -19.24
CA ALA A 14 -6.75 -22.18 -17.82
C ALA A 14 -8.18 -22.11 -17.28
N GLN A 15 -8.74 -23.27 -16.91
CA GLN A 15 -10.07 -23.35 -16.31
C GLN A 15 -10.00 -22.86 -14.85
N PHE A 16 -10.28 -21.57 -14.64
CA PHE A 16 -10.53 -21.03 -13.32
C PHE A 16 -11.99 -21.28 -12.94
N LYS A 17 -12.22 -21.83 -11.74
CA LYS A 17 -13.56 -22.11 -11.20
C LYS A 17 -14.44 -20.84 -11.15
N TYR A 18 -13.81 -19.70 -10.90
CA TYR A 18 -14.44 -18.38 -10.89
C TYR A 18 -13.72 -17.49 -11.90
N ASN A 19 -14.37 -17.16 -13.00
CA ASN A 19 -13.80 -16.33 -14.07
C ASN A 19 -14.87 -15.46 -14.71
N ASN A 20 -15.54 -14.63 -13.90
CA ASN A 20 -16.59 -13.74 -14.37
C ASN A 20 -16.02 -12.80 -15.45
N GLY A 21 -16.50 -12.94 -16.69
CA GLY A 21 -16.09 -12.09 -17.80
C GLY A 21 -14.60 -12.13 -18.14
N ASN A 22 -13.91 -13.26 -17.92
CA ASN A 22 -12.46 -13.44 -18.19
C ASN A 22 -11.50 -12.62 -17.30
N GLN A 23 -11.99 -11.98 -16.24
CA GLN A 23 -11.17 -11.12 -15.37
C GLN A 23 -9.96 -11.85 -14.76
N VAL A 24 -10.10 -13.11 -14.35
CA VAL A 24 -9.00 -13.86 -13.73
C VAL A 24 -7.94 -14.24 -14.76
N VAL A 25 -8.37 -14.56 -15.99
CA VAL A 25 -7.46 -14.79 -17.12
C VAL A 25 -6.67 -13.53 -17.43
N ASP A 26 -7.31 -12.37 -17.46
CA ASP A 26 -6.63 -11.10 -17.74
C ASP A 26 -5.62 -10.73 -16.64
N ILE A 27 -6.00 -10.90 -15.36
CA ILE A 27 -5.08 -10.73 -14.22
C ILE A 27 -3.89 -11.68 -14.31
N CYS A 28 -4.11 -12.94 -14.72
CA CYS A 28 -3.03 -13.89 -14.95
C CYS A 28 -2.09 -13.40 -16.06
N LYS A 29 -2.62 -12.95 -17.20
CA LYS A 29 -1.80 -12.44 -18.32
C LYS A 29 -0.95 -11.26 -17.89
N ASP A 30 -1.54 -10.34 -17.11
CA ASP A 30 -0.83 -9.16 -16.61
C ASP A 30 0.20 -9.52 -15.53
N MET A 31 -0.06 -10.52 -14.68
CA MET A 31 0.96 -11.08 -13.78
C MET A 31 2.21 -11.54 -14.55
N VAL A 32 2.04 -12.29 -15.65
CA VAL A 32 3.19 -12.75 -16.43
C VAL A 32 3.96 -11.59 -17.05
N LYS A 33 3.24 -10.61 -17.64
CA LYS A 33 3.87 -9.39 -18.18
C LYS A 33 4.62 -8.62 -17.10
N LEU A 34 4.06 -8.48 -15.91
CA LEU A 34 4.69 -7.76 -14.79
C LEU A 34 5.97 -8.47 -14.35
N PHE A 35 5.92 -9.79 -14.15
CA PHE A 35 7.10 -10.57 -13.79
C PHE A 35 8.19 -10.45 -14.85
N ASN A 36 7.83 -10.67 -16.11
CA ASN A 36 8.78 -10.58 -17.20
C ASN A 36 9.38 -9.17 -17.31
N ASN A 37 8.60 -8.11 -17.19
CA ASN A 37 9.15 -6.75 -17.15
C ASN A 37 10.07 -6.53 -15.95
N ALA A 38 9.72 -7.02 -14.76
CA ALA A 38 10.55 -6.89 -13.57
C ALA A 38 11.88 -7.65 -13.70
N ILE A 39 11.90 -8.76 -14.42
CA ILE A 39 13.12 -9.55 -14.65
C ILE A 39 13.92 -9.04 -15.86
N PHE A 40 13.27 -8.73 -16.98
CA PHE A 40 13.91 -8.29 -18.23
C PHE A 40 14.37 -6.83 -18.19
N LYS A 41 13.69 -5.92 -17.47
CA LYS A 41 14.24 -4.57 -17.24
C LYS A 41 15.44 -4.57 -16.29
N ASN A 42 15.62 -5.65 -15.51
CA ASN A 42 16.74 -5.88 -14.61
C ASN A 42 17.79 -6.82 -15.21
N VAL A 43 18.12 -6.70 -16.51
CA VAL A 43 19.17 -7.51 -17.16
C VAL A 43 20.53 -7.43 -16.46
N ILE A 44 20.78 -6.49 -15.53
CA ILE A 44 22.04 -6.45 -14.78
C ILE A 44 21.77 -6.10 -13.31
N ILE A 45 21.84 -7.14 -12.45
CA ILE A 45 21.88 -7.15 -10.97
C ILE A 45 20.50 -7.13 -10.27
N LEU A 46 19.88 -8.30 -10.19
CA LEU A 46 19.07 -8.64 -9.03
C LEU A 46 20.03 -8.79 -7.84
N ASN A 47 19.95 -7.88 -6.88
CA ASN A 47 20.60 -8.08 -5.60
C ASN A 47 19.60 -8.84 -4.69
N PRO A 48 20.05 -9.51 -3.62
CA PRO A 48 19.16 -10.26 -2.72
C PRO A 48 17.99 -9.42 -2.13
N LEU A 49 18.15 -8.08 -2.11
CA LEU A 49 17.13 -7.15 -1.66
C LEU A 49 16.02 -6.94 -2.70
N THR A 50 16.32 -6.94 -4.01
CA THR A 50 15.32 -6.83 -5.08
C THR A 50 14.68 -8.18 -5.42
N GLU A 51 15.40 -9.29 -5.21
CA GLU A 51 14.88 -10.65 -5.43
C GLU A 51 13.67 -10.99 -4.55
N ASN A 52 13.68 -10.59 -3.28
CA ASN A 52 12.55 -10.85 -2.38
C ASN A 52 11.38 -9.88 -2.60
N LYS A 53 11.65 -8.66 -3.07
CA LYS A 53 10.62 -7.62 -3.28
C LYS A 53 9.75 -7.88 -4.50
N VAL A 54 10.29 -8.48 -5.56
CA VAL A 54 9.52 -8.74 -6.80
C VAL A 54 8.36 -9.72 -6.55
N PRO A 55 8.56 -10.90 -5.93
CA PRO A 55 7.47 -11.81 -5.60
C PRO A 55 6.44 -11.19 -4.65
N GLU A 56 6.90 -10.46 -3.63
CA GLU A 56 6.01 -9.78 -2.67
C GLU A 56 5.12 -8.74 -3.36
N PHE A 57 5.71 -7.91 -4.22
CA PHE A 57 4.96 -6.92 -5.00
C PHE A 57 3.96 -7.57 -5.95
N ILE A 58 4.36 -8.62 -6.67
CA ILE A 58 3.46 -9.33 -7.59
C ILE A 58 2.30 -9.95 -6.81
N ASN A 59 2.56 -10.58 -5.66
CA ASN A 59 1.51 -11.17 -4.85
C ASN A 59 0.52 -10.12 -4.33
N TYR A 60 1.04 -8.98 -3.84
CA TYR A 60 0.22 -7.82 -3.47
C TYR A 60 -0.63 -7.34 -4.66
N TRP A 61 -0.02 -7.15 -5.82
CA TRP A 61 -0.68 -6.62 -7.01
C TRP A 61 -1.85 -7.50 -7.44
N ILE A 62 -1.67 -8.83 -7.50
CA ILE A 62 -2.73 -9.79 -7.83
C ILE A 62 -3.89 -9.69 -6.83
N ASN A 63 -3.59 -9.68 -5.53
CA ASN A 63 -4.60 -9.56 -4.49
C ASN A 63 -5.40 -8.26 -4.63
N SER A 64 -4.73 -7.13 -4.86
CA SER A 64 -5.36 -5.82 -5.05
C SER A 64 -6.27 -5.82 -6.28
N ARG A 65 -5.81 -6.38 -7.41
CA ARG A 65 -6.63 -6.49 -8.64
C ARG A 65 -7.85 -7.37 -8.46
N LEU A 66 -7.71 -8.53 -7.83
CA LEU A 66 -8.85 -9.41 -7.56
C LEU A 66 -9.88 -8.73 -6.66
N THR A 67 -9.46 -8.00 -5.61
CA THR A 67 -10.38 -7.20 -4.79
C THR A 67 -11.11 -6.14 -5.62
N GLN A 68 -10.38 -5.38 -6.45
CA GLN A 68 -10.96 -4.34 -7.32
C GLN A 68 -11.98 -4.92 -8.33
N SER A 69 -11.76 -6.16 -8.78
CA SER A 69 -12.69 -6.89 -9.64
C SER A 69 -13.87 -7.52 -8.90
N GLY A 70 -13.99 -7.33 -7.58
CA GLY A 70 -15.12 -7.81 -6.77
C GLY A 70 -14.99 -9.25 -6.28
N PHE A 71 -13.83 -9.89 -6.45
CA PHE A 71 -13.58 -11.20 -5.85
C PHE A 71 -13.32 -11.03 -4.36
N ASN A 72 -14.08 -11.76 -3.54
CA ASN A 72 -13.97 -11.66 -2.10
C ASN A 72 -13.08 -12.76 -1.47
N ASP A 73 -12.81 -12.65 -0.17
CA ASP A 73 -11.99 -13.57 0.63
C ASP A 73 -12.51 -15.03 0.63
N ASN A 74 -13.77 -15.30 0.25
CA ASN A 74 -14.28 -16.66 0.10
C ASN A 74 -13.95 -17.25 -1.27
N ILE A 75 -13.79 -16.41 -2.30
CA ILE A 75 -13.56 -16.84 -3.68
C ILE A 75 -12.07 -16.91 -4.00
N LYS A 76 -11.28 -15.94 -3.52
CA LYS A 76 -9.83 -15.86 -3.79
C LYS A 76 -9.07 -17.16 -3.48
N PRO A 77 -9.31 -17.87 -2.36
CA PRO A 77 -8.64 -19.14 -2.07
C PRO A 77 -8.76 -20.21 -3.17
N GLU A 78 -9.80 -20.15 -3.99
CA GLU A 78 -10.03 -21.09 -5.11
C GLU A 78 -9.29 -20.68 -6.39
N ILE A 79 -8.87 -19.41 -6.48
CA ILE A 79 -8.16 -18.84 -7.64
C ILE A 79 -6.64 -18.95 -7.46
N PHE A 80 -6.14 -18.62 -6.26
CA PHE A 80 -4.70 -18.52 -5.99
C PHE A 80 -3.90 -19.81 -6.23
N PRO A 81 -4.37 -21.01 -5.88
CA PRO A 81 -3.65 -22.25 -6.19
C PRO A 81 -3.38 -22.42 -7.68
N LYS A 82 -4.35 -22.05 -8.52
CA LYS A 82 -4.19 -22.12 -9.98
C LYS A 82 -3.19 -21.07 -10.48
N LEU A 83 -3.30 -19.82 -10.03
CA LEU A 83 -2.32 -18.77 -10.36
C LEU A 83 -0.89 -19.17 -9.96
N ASN A 84 -0.72 -19.69 -8.75
CA ASN A 84 0.57 -20.17 -8.26
C ASN A 84 1.11 -21.33 -9.13
N SER A 85 0.26 -22.25 -9.57
CA SER A 85 0.67 -23.36 -10.45
C SER A 85 1.16 -22.88 -11.83
N ILE A 86 0.56 -21.81 -12.37
CA ILE A 86 0.93 -21.26 -13.68
C ILE A 86 2.34 -20.65 -13.65
N THR A 87 2.81 -20.18 -12.49
CA THR A 87 4.17 -19.61 -12.37
C THR A 87 5.26 -20.56 -12.81
N HIS A 88 5.08 -21.88 -12.65
CA HIS A 88 6.02 -22.90 -13.11
C HIS A 88 6.31 -22.88 -14.62
N HIS A 89 5.45 -22.27 -15.43
CA HIS A 89 5.63 -22.22 -16.87
C HIS A 89 6.55 -21.08 -17.35
N PHE A 90 6.70 -20.02 -16.56
CA PHE A 90 7.46 -18.83 -16.97
C PHE A 90 8.54 -18.40 -15.97
N ASP A 91 8.44 -18.80 -14.70
CA ASP A 91 9.43 -18.51 -13.66
C ASP A 91 10.50 -19.60 -13.60
N GLY A 92 11.40 -19.61 -14.59
CA GLY A 92 12.48 -20.60 -14.68
C GLY A 92 13.47 -20.58 -13.50
N ARG A 93 13.45 -19.55 -12.66
CA ARG A 93 14.30 -19.43 -11.45
C ARG A 93 13.56 -19.77 -10.16
N GLY A 94 12.25 -19.99 -10.20
CA GLY A 94 11.44 -20.30 -9.03
C GLY A 94 11.30 -19.16 -8.01
N LEU A 95 11.44 -17.90 -8.44
CA LEU A 95 11.28 -16.72 -7.58
C LEU A 95 9.86 -16.57 -7.01
N LEU A 96 8.84 -16.94 -7.79
CA LEU A 96 7.42 -16.90 -7.43
C LEU A 96 6.92 -18.19 -6.77
N LYS A 97 7.75 -19.25 -6.72
CA LYS A 97 7.34 -20.56 -6.24
C LYS A 97 6.83 -20.49 -4.80
N GLY A 98 5.53 -20.74 -4.61
CA GLY A 98 4.88 -20.68 -3.29
C GLY A 98 4.78 -19.27 -2.72
N LYS A 99 4.99 -18.23 -3.54
CA LYS A 99 4.89 -16.82 -3.15
C LYS A 99 3.62 -16.15 -3.65
N ILE A 100 2.82 -16.85 -4.47
CA ILE A 100 1.52 -16.38 -4.94
C ILE A 100 0.44 -17.01 -4.06
N TYR A 101 -0.16 -16.21 -3.17
CA TYR A 101 -1.13 -16.65 -2.18
C TYR A 101 -2.14 -15.54 -1.82
N HIS A 102 -3.31 -15.97 -1.37
CA HIS A 102 -4.37 -15.07 -0.94
C HIS A 102 -3.97 -14.29 0.32
N ILE A 103 -4.08 -12.97 0.26
CA ILE A 103 -3.98 -12.03 1.37
C ILE A 103 -5.41 -11.53 1.67
N LYS A 104 -5.80 -11.52 2.94
CA LYS A 104 -7.15 -11.09 3.35
C LYS A 104 -7.40 -9.65 2.93
N GLU A 105 -8.62 -9.33 2.51
CA GLU A 105 -8.99 -7.99 2.01
C GLU A 105 -8.58 -6.87 2.95
N LYS A 106 -8.86 -7.03 4.26
CA LYS A 106 -8.49 -6.03 5.26
C LYS A 106 -6.99 -5.72 5.29
N GLU A 107 -6.14 -6.70 5.00
CA GLU A 107 -4.68 -6.55 4.94
C GLU A 107 -4.28 -5.90 3.61
N VAL A 108 -4.90 -6.32 2.50
CA VAL A 108 -4.71 -5.72 1.17
C VAL A 108 -5.02 -4.23 1.17
N ASP A 109 -6.09 -3.80 1.86
CA ASP A 109 -6.44 -2.38 1.99
C ASP A 109 -5.33 -1.57 2.68
N GLY A 110 -4.70 -2.14 3.70
CA GLY A 110 -3.54 -1.52 4.35
C GLY A 110 -2.37 -1.41 3.37
N MET A 111 -2.07 -2.50 2.66
CA MET A 111 -1.01 -2.49 1.65
C MET A 111 -1.27 -1.48 0.53
N ASN A 112 -2.52 -1.32 0.08
CA ASN A 112 -2.91 -0.31 -0.91
C ASN A 112 -2.59 1.11 -0.43
N ILE A 113 -2.88 1.42 0.85
CA ILE A 113 -2.55 2.73 1.44
C ILE A 113 -1.03 2.98 1.42
N LEU A 114 -0.23 2.00 1.86
CA LEU A 114 1.23 2.13 1.86
C LEU A 114 1.79 2.27 0.44
N TYR A 115 1.22 1.53 -0.51
CA TYR A 115 1.62 1.60 -1.91
C TYR A 115 1.33 2.96 -2.54
N GLU A 116 0.17 3.56 -2.30
CA GLU A 116 -0.14 4.90 -2.81
C GLU A 116 0.77 5.97 -2.20
N LEU A 117 1.13 5.85 -0.91
CA LEU A 117 2.14 6.73 -0.29
C LEU A 117 3.52 6.58 -0.96
N TYR A 118 3.97 5.35 -1.18
CA TYR A 118 5.24 5.07 -1.87
C TYR A 118 5.24 5.63 -3.29
N LYS A 119 4.20 5.34 -4.06
CA LYS A 119 4.04 5.79 -5.44
C LYS A 119 4.06 7.32 -5.51
N ASN A 120 3.37 7.98 -4.59
CA ASN A 120 3.32 9.43 -4.54
C ASN A 120 4.70 10.07 -4.27
N ILE A 121 5.49 9.51 -3.35
CA ILE A 121 6.88 9.94 -3.10
C ILE A 121 7.73 9.72 -4.36
N HIS A 122 7.69 8.52 -4.93
CA HIS A 122 8.51 8.15 -6.07
C HIS A 122 8.18 8.99 -7.33
N GLU A 123 6.91 9.28 -7.58
CA GLU A 123 6.51 10.18 -8.68
C GLU A 123 6.99 11.62 -8.44
N PHE A 124 6.95 12.10 -7.19
CA PHE A 124 7.44 13.42 -6.83
C PHE A 124 8.95 13.56 -7.05
N GLU A 125 9.74 12.56 -6.66
CA GLU A 125 11.20 12.52 -6.89
C GLU A 125 11.56 12.58 -8.38
N GLN A 126 10.75 11.96 -9.25
CA GLN A 126 10.98 11.94 -10.69
C GLN A 126 10.55 13.22 -11.41
N LYS A 127 9.46 13.86 -10.98
CA LYS A 127 8.80 14.96 -11.71
C LYS A 127 9.21 16.37 -11.21
N LYS A 128 10.27 16.48 -10.41
CA LYS A 128 10.79 17.70 -9.75
C LYS A 128 10.05 18.99 -10.11
N THR A 129 9.23 19.47 -9.16
CA THR A 129 8.68 20.84 -8.97
C THR A 129 7.27 21.20 -9.50
N GLU A 130 6.68 20.61 -10.54
CA GLU A 130 5.41 21.14 -11.08
C GLU A 130 4.12 20.67 -10.36
N HIS A 131 4.24 19.78 -9.37
CA HIS A 131 3.07 19.08 -8.78
C HIS A 131 3.08 18.97 -7.26
N PHE A 132 3.75 19.87 -6.53
CA PHE A 132 3.84 19.77 -5.07
C PHE A 132 2.48 19.76 -4.38
N LYS A 133 1.54 20.61 -4.80
CA LYS A 133 0.18 20.62 -4.25
C LYS A 133 -0.50 19.25 -4.40
N ASN A 134 -0.40 18.64 -5.58
CA ASN A 134 -0.95 17.30 -5.83
C ASN A 134 -0.25 16.22 -5.00
N PHE A 135 1.08 16.30 -4.88
CA PHE A 135 1.84 15.41 -4.00
C PHE A 135 1.34 15.52 -2.56
N LEU A 136 1.24 16.76 -2.05
CA LEU A 136 0.87 17.05 -0.68
C LEU A 136 -0.56 16.59 -0.38
N GLU A 137 -1.52 16.88 -1.28
CA GLU A 137 -2.92 16.41 -1.19
C GLU A 137 -3.03 14.88 -1.21
N ASN A 138 -2.33 14.20 -2.12
CA ASN A 138 -2.34 12.74 -2.23
C ASN A 138 -1.68 12.08 -1.02
N PHE A 139 -0.57 12.65 -0.54
CA PHE A 139 0.17 12.15 0.61
C PHE A 139 -0.73 12.19 1.85
N MET A 140 -1.33 13.34 2.12
CA MET A 140 -2.25 13.51 3.24
C MET A 140 -3.45 12.59 3.19
N THR A 141 -4.10 12.53 2.02
CA THR A 141 -5.32 11.74 1.86
C THR A 141 -5.05 10.28 2.21
N ASN A 142 -3.94 9.71 1.74
CA ASN A 142 -3.58 8.33 2.04
C ASN A 142 -3.05 8.16 3.46
N TYR A 143 -2.25 9.09 3.97
CA TYR A 143 -1.74 9.03 5.35
C TYR A 143 -2.87 9.08 6.38
N ASN A 144 -3.87 9.95 6.20
CA ASN A 144 -5.02 10.05 7.08
C ASN A 144 -5.92 8.79 7.02
N LYS A 145 -6.14 8.23 5.81
CA LYS A 145 -6.79 6.91 5.68
C LYS A 145 -6.03 5.84 6.46
N GLY A 146 -4.69 5.86 6.40
CA GLY A 146 -3.84 4.96 7.15
C GLY A 146 -3.97 5.14 8.65
N LEU A 147 -3.98 6.38 9.16
CA LEU A 147 -4.18 6.65 10.58
C LEU A 147 -5.51 6.10 11.08
N ILE A 148 -6.61 6.39 10.38
CA ILE A 148 -7.93 5.84 10.71
C ILE A 148 -7.84 4.32 10.80
N LYS A 149 -7.32 3.66 9.76
CA LYS A 149 -7.17 2.19 9.75
C LYS A 149 -6.33 1.69 10.93
N CYS A 150 -5.24 2.37 11.26
CA CYS A 150 -4.39 2.05 12.39
C CYS A 150 -5.10 2.05 13.73
N PHE A 151 -5.91 3.06 13.98
CA PHE A 151 -6.60 3.20 15.27
C PHE A 151 -7.80 2.29 15.41
N TYR A 152 -8.56 2.07 14.33
CA TYR A 152 -9.75 1.21 14.38
C TYR A 152 -9.43 -0.28 14.27
N GLU A 153 -8.45 -0.67 13.45
CA GLU A 153 -8.19 -2.08 13.15
C GLU A 153 -7.00 -2.67 13.92
N GLY A 154 -6.19 -1.83 14.58
CA GLY A 154 -5.12 -2.28 15.49
C GLY A 154 -4.02 -3.12 14.84
N ASN A 155 -3.83 -3.04 13.51
CA ASN A 155 -2.75 -3.78 12.83
C ASN A 155 -1.39 -3.12 13.10
N VAL A 156 -0.73 -3.55 14.18
CA VAL A 156 0.56 -3.01 14.65
C VAL A 156 1.62 -2.99 13.54
N LYS A 157 1.69 -4.02 12.70
CA LYS A 157 2.67 -4.08 11.60
C LYS A 157 2.39 -3.01 10.55
N PHE A 158 1.15 -2.86 10.13
CA PHE A 158 0.74 -1.80 9.21
C PHE A 158 1.04 -0.41 9.80
N CYS A 159 0.76 -0.19 11.08
CA CYS A 159 1.02 1.10 11.74
C CYS A 159 2.50 1.42 11.89
N HIS A 160 3.31 0.41 12.16
CA HIS A 160 4.75 0.55 12.17
C HIS A 160 5.27 0.96 10.78
N GLU A 161 4.79 0.31 9.71
CA GLU A 161 5.16 0.70 8.33
C GLU A 161 4.64 2.09 7.96
N LEU A 162 3.42 2.46 8.37
CA LEU A 162 2.86 3.79 8.15
C LEU A 162 3.70 4.90 8.82
N ASN A 163 4.26 4.62 10.00
CA ASN A 163 5.09 5.60 10.72
C ASN A 163 6.37 5.98 9.95
N LYS A 164 6.92 5.09 9.12
CA LYS A 164 8.08 5.41 8.27
C LYS A 164 7.79 6.56 7.29
N TYR A 165 6.54 6.66 6.81
CA TYR A 165 6.11 7.76 5.94
C TYR A 165 5.99 9.08 6.69
N ARG A 166 5.56 9.03 7.95
CA ARG A 166 5.58 10.20 8.84
C ARG A 166 7.01 10.69 9.04
N GLU A 167 7.93 9.78 9.36
CA GLU A 167 9.35 10.10 9.55
C GLU A 167 9.95 10.71 8.28
N PHE A 168 9.66 10.13 7.11
CA PHE A 168 10.05 10.68 5.82
C PHE A 168 9.54 12.11 5.63
N TYR A 169 8.23 12.35 5.81
CA TYR A 169 7.65 13.68 5.61
C TYR A 169 8.25 14.70 6.59
N GLU A 170 8.22 14.40 7.88
CA GLU A 170 8.70 15.31 8.93
C GLU A 170 10.20 15.58 8.85
N GLY A 171 10.98 14.60 8.40
CA GLY A 171 12.43 14.75 8.16
C GLY A 171 12.77 15.59 6.92
N ASN A 172 11.94 15.53 5.88
CA ASN A 172 12.19 16.22 4.60
C ASN A 172 11.44 17.55 4.47
N LYS A 173 10.43 17.81 5.30
CA LYS A 173 9.63 19.06 5.27
C LYS A 173 10.46 20.33 5.41
N LYS A 174 11.60 20.27 6.12
CA LYS A 174 12.53 21.40 6.32
C LYS A 174 13.74 21.38 5.40
N LYS A 175 13.80 20.43 4.46
CA LYS A 175 14.93 20.21 3.55
C LYS A 175 14.42 20.14 2.12
N GLU A 176 14.36 18.95 1.54
CA GLU A 176 14.03 18.68 0.14
C GLU A 176 12.63 19.17 -0.25
N LEU A 177 11.67 19.14 0.67
CA LEU A 177 10.32 19.65 0.41
C LEU A 177 10.23 21.17 0.63
N SER A 178 11.10 21.77 1.44
CA SER A 178 11.01 23.19 1.84
C SER A 178 11.24 24.16 0.67
N GLU A 179 12.03 23.78 -0.33
CA GLU A 179 12.26 24.60 -1.51
C GLU A 179 11.02 24.76 -2.39
N ILE A 180 10.01 23.92 -2.18
CA ILE A 180 8.83 23.77 -3.04
C ILE A 180 7.53 24.10 -2.25
N CYS A 181 7.63 24.32 -0.95
CA CYS A 181 6.52 24.73 -0.10
C CYS A 181 6.29 26.24 -0.14
N ASP A 182 5.02 26.66 -0.06
CA ASP A 182 4.65 28.07 0.01
C ASP A 182 5.39 28.75 1.17
N ASN A 183 6.06 29.88 0.89
CA ASN A 183 6.90 30.61 1.84
C ASN A 183 8.02 29.78 2.50
N LYS A 184 8.42 28.66 1.89
CA LYS A 184 9.40 27.68 2.42
C LYS A 184 8.93 26.95 3.69
N GLU A 185 7.65 27.01 4.00
CA GLU A 185 7.07 26.35 5.17
C GLU A 185 6.08 25.28 4.74
N CYS A 186 6.51 24.03 4.82
CA CYS A 186 5.62 22.91 4.62
C CYS A 186 4.74 22.73 5.87
N PRO A 187 3.42 22.54 5.70
CA PRO A 187 2.52 22.39 6.84
C PRO A 187 2.82 21.11 7.62
N SER A 188 2.63 21.13 8.94
CA SER A 188 2.82 19.92 9.75
C SER A 188 1.72 18.89 9.46
N LEU A 189 2.01 17.60 9.61
CA LEU A 189 0.97 16.56 9.47
C LEU A 189 -0.23 16.79 10.42
N THR A 190 -0.01 17.49 11.54
CA THR A 190 -1.06 17.83 12.51
C THR A 190 -1.97 18.97 12.01
N GLU A 191 -1.40 20.07 11.51
CA GLU A 191 -2.18 21.20 10.94
C GLU A 191 -2.97 20.78 9.69
N LEU A 192 -2.41 19.86 8.93
CA LEU A 192 -3.04 19.28 7.75
C LEU A 192 -4.25 18.39 8.08
N THR A 193 -4.19 17.71 9.22
CA THR A 193 -5.31 16.94 9.76
C THR A 193 -6.50 17.85 10.06
N LEU A 194 -6.25 19.10 10.50
CA LEU A 194 -7.29 20.12 10.71
C LEU A 194 -7.85 20.69 9.39
N LEU A 195 -7.06 20.81 8.33
CA LEU A 195 -7.55 21.33 7.04
C LEU A 195 -8.44 20.34 6.27
N ALA A 196 -8.14 19.04 6.33
CA ALA A 196 -9.01 18.00 5.78
C ALA A 196 -10.33 17.82 6.57
N SER A 197 -10.42 18.42 7.77
CA SER A 197 -11.42 18.11 8.80
C SER A 197 -12.77 18.85 8.69
N ALA A 198 -12.98 19.70 7.68
CA ALA A 198 -14.30 20.31 7.49
C ALA A 198 -15.42 19.28 7.21
N SER A 199 -15.10 18.00 6.95
CA SER A 199 -16.09 17.00 6.54
C SER A 199 -16.31 15.77 7.44
N LYS A 200 -15.43 15.39 8.40
CA LYS A 200 -15.64 14.18 9.26
C LYS A 200 -14.94 14.25 10.63
N LYS A 201 -15.62 14.81 11.63
CA LYS A 201 -15.06 15.22 12.94
C LYS A 201 -14.79 14.08 13.94
N GLU A 202 -15.59 13.00 13.90
CA GLU A 202 -15.54 11.93 14.92
C GLU A 202 -14.34 10.98 14.75
N HIS A 203 -14.06 10.55 13.51
CA HIS A 203 -12.91 9.69 13.21
C HIS A 203 -11.56 10.37 13.50
N LEU A 204 -11.55 11.70 13.49
CA LEU A 204 -10.37 12.53 13.73
C LEU A 204 -10.01 12.58 15.21
N ASN A 205 -11.00 12.67 16.10
CA ASN A 205 -10.78 12.67 17.56
C ASN A 205 -10.10 11.37 17.99
N ILE A 206 -10.57 10.23 17.47
CA ILE A 206 -9.98 8.91 17.75
C ILE A 206 -8.55 8.81 17.21
N ALA A 207 -8.31 9.35 16.01
CA ALA A 207 -6.96 9.34 15.42
C ALA A 207 -5.98 10.30 16.11
N GLU A 208 -6.44 11.46 16.55
CA GLU A 208 -5.64 12.42 17.29
C GLU A 208 -5.25 11.86 18.66
N ILE A 209 -6.22 11.30 19.40
CA ILE A 209 -5.99 10.61 20.68
C ILE A 209 -4.94 9.51 20.50
N GLY A 210 -5.14 8.65 19.51
CA GLY A 210 -4.20 7.58 19.26
C GLY A 210 -2.80 8.06 18.83
N SER A 211 -2.70 9.14 18.04
CA SER A 211 -1.41 9.72 17.65
C SER A 211 -0.66 10.31 18.85
N LYS A 212 -1.39 10.90 19.81
CA LYS A 212 -0.84 11.40 21.07
C LYS A 212 -0.36 10.24 21.95
N LEU A 213 -1.10 9.14 22.02
CA LEU A 213 -0.71 7.93 22.75
C LEU A 213 0.56 7.28 22.17
N ILE A 214 0.69 7.20 20.84
CA ILE A 214 1.89 6.66 20.18
C ILE A 214 3.10 7.57 20.37
N LYS A 215 2.93 8.90 20.38
CA LYS A 215 4.03 9.84 20.68
C LYS A 215 4.43 9.83 22.16
N GLY A 216 3.52 9.44 23.06
CA GLY A 216 3.74 9.41 24.50
C GLY A 216 4.33 8.12 25.06
N SER A 217 4.55 7.08 24.24
CA SER A 217 4.98 5.76 24.72
C SER A 217 6.45 5.65 25.14
N ASP A 218 7.21 6.75 25.15
CA ASP A 218 8.50 6.85 25.84
C ASP A 218 8.38 7.35 27.30
N ILE A 219 7.17 7.49 27.85
CA ILE A 219 7.00 7.87 29.25
C ILE A 219 6.21 6.78 30.00
N SER A 220 6.93 6.14 30.91
CA SER A 220 6.39 5.44 32.07
C SER A 220 5.30 6.26 32.77
N SER A 221 4.04 5.97 32.51
CA SER A 221 2.96 5.86 33.51
C SER A 221 1.60 5.75 32.86
N LEU A 222 0.88 4.70 33.25
CA LEU A 222 -0.53 4.44 33.00
C LEU A 222 -1.48 5.43 33.72
N ASN A 223 -1.17 6.73 33.72
CA ASN A 223 -2.00 7.74 34.40
C ASN A 223 -3.05 8.39 33.48
N GLY A 224 -3.11 8.02 32.20
CA GLY A 224 -4.05 8.61 31.23
C GLY A 224 -5.46 8.00 31.19
N LEU A 225 -5.74 6.97 31.98
CA LEU A 225 -7.04 6.28 32.02
C LEU A 225 -8.13 7.05 32.77
N SER A 226 -7.84 8.21 33.36
CA SER A 226 -8.75 8.97 34.21
C SER A 226 -9.65 9.98 33.48
N PHE A 227 -9.77 9.94 32.15
CA PHE A 227 -10.60 10.90 31.38
C PHE A 227 -11.86 10.29 30.76
N LEU A 228 -12.23 9.06 31.14
CA LEU A 228 -13.56 8.51 30.88
C LEU A 228 -14.39 8.51 32.17
N GLU A 229 -14.46 9.66 32.84
CA GLU A 229 -15.62 9.94 33.67
C GLU A 229 -16.72 10.42 32.73
N THR A 230 -17.65 9.51 32.48
CA THR A 230 -18.98 9.83 31.98
C THR A 230 -19.64 10.80 32.97
N GLU A 231 -19.74 12.07 32.59
CA GLU A 231 -20.80 12.93 33.13
C GLU A 231 -21.98 12.90 32.16
N ASP A 232 -23.08 12.37 32.71
CA ASP A 232 -24.41 12.15 32.19
C ASP A 232 -25.17 13.45 31.83
N VAL A 233 -26.46 13.26 31.46
CA VAL A 233 -27.65 14.13 31.66
C VAL A 233 -28.27 14.61 30.33
N TYR A 234 -29.52 14.30 29.93
CA TYR A 234 -30.77 13.87 30.60
C TYR A 234 -31.42 12.66 29.92
#